data_AF-A0A6G0UNP9-F1
#
_entry.id   AF-A0A6G0UNP9-F1
#
_cell.length_a   1.000
_cell.length_b   1.000
_cell.length_c   1.000
_cell.angle_alpha   90.00
_cell.angle_beta   90.00
_cell.angle_gamma   90.00
#
_symmetry.space_group_name_H-M   'P 1'
#
loop_
_entity.id
_entity.type
_entity.pdbx_description
1 polymer ?
#
loop_
_entity_poly.entity_id
_entity_poly.type
_entity_poly.pdbx_seq_one_letter_code
_entity_poly.pdbx_strand_id
1 'polypeptide(L)'
;MPMIGGRWITPSFPDVVLLKIFDKLSYRDLCNVEGVCRRWQNLIHGKFRREVHELVVEQMGCKKLETAQNVALERLTISCPFDSQDFLSGMMRRHHGWLKRLTCDVRFLATIGQLTLKKDARKKFFTTVDTLWIVMLTCSDELLQEFASIEEMLFLDLKHVTLQIHLLGDPVKNAANVLKLLRDRNPGLTVGLELHAETSKHVSFINLINY
;
A
#
# COMPACT_ATOMS: atom_id res chain seq x y z
N MET A 1 12.01 20.56 -33.25
CA MET A 1 11.26 21.82 -33.47
C MET A 1 11.85 22.91 -32.60
N PRO A 2 12.12 24.12 -33.12
CA PRO A 2 12.94 25.13 -32.46
C PRO A 2 12.17 25.90 -31.38
N MET A 3 12.90 26.30 -30.34
CA MET A 3 12.41 27.06 -29.19
C MET A 3 12.42 28.56 -29.48
N ILE A 4 11.32 29.25 -29.14
CA ILE A 4 11.26 30.70 -28.97
C ILE A 4 10.44 30.99 -27.70
N GLY A 5 11.05 31.66 -26.71
CA GLY A 5 10.33 32.31 -25.59
C GLY A 5 9.81 31.39 -24.47
N GLY A 6 10.66 31.09 -23.49
CA GLY A 6 10.36 30.22 -22.35
C GLY A 6 9.33 30.74 -21.35
N ARG A 7 8.04 30.59 -21.67
CA ARG A 7 6.98 30.38 -20.67
C ARG A 7 6.05 29.29 -21.20
N TRP A 8 6.07 28.14 -20.55
CA TRP A 8 5.03 27.13 -20.72
C TRP A 8 3.71 27.78 -20.29
N ILE A 9 2.91 28.23 -21.25
CA ILE A 9 1.53 28.63 -21.00
C ILE A 9 0.82 27.34 -20.63
N THR A 10 0.76 27.01 -19.33
CA THR A 10 -0.23 26.03 -18.86
C THR A 10 -1.58 26.62 -19.27
N PRO A 11 -2.34 25.97 -20.17
CA PRO A 11 -3.60 26.54 -20.62
C PRO A 11 -4.46 26.81 -19.38
N SER A 12 -4.93 28.04 -19.23
CA SER A 12 -5.64 28.55 -18.06
C SER A 12 -7.08 28.02 -17.98
N PHE A 13 -7.27 26.74 -18.24
CA PHE A 13 -8.55 26.08 -18.06
C PHE A 13 -8.97 26.15 -16.58
N PRO A 14 -10.26 26.36 -16.28
CA PRO A 14 -10.79 26.24 -14.92
C PRO A 14 -10.55 24.83 -14.34
N ASP A 15 -10.44 24.72 -13.02
CA ASP A 15 -10.19 23.44 -12.34
C ASP A 15 -11.24 22.37 -12.69
N VAL A 16 -12.51 22.76 -12.83
CA VAL A 16 -13.59 21.86 -13.27
C VAL A 16 -13.32 21.23 -14.64
N VAL A 17 -12.74 21.99 -15.57
CA VAL A 17 -12.41 21.48 -16.91
C VAL A 17 -11.21 20.54 -16.83
N LEU A 18 -10.18 20.91 -16.07
CA LEU A 18 -9.01 20.06 -15.85
C LEU A 18 -9.38 18.73 -15.20
N LEU A 19 -10.26 18.75 -14.19
CA LEU A 19 -10.75 17.53 -13.55
C LEU A 19 -11.48 16.62 -14.54
N LYS A 20 -12.33 17.17 -15.41
CA LYS A 20 -12.98 16.38 -16.47
C LYS A 20 -12.00 15.75 -17.46
N ILE A 21 -10.87 16.42 -17.73
CA ILE A 21 -9.78 15.85 -18.56
C ILE A 21 -9.08 14.73 -17.78
N PHE A 22 -8.74 14.98 -16.51
CA PHE A 22 -8.09 13.99 -15.64
C PHE A 22 -8.96 12.75 -15.41
N ASP A 23 -10.29 12.87 -15.41
CA ASP A 23 -11.22 11.75 -15.34
C ASP A 23 -11.15 10.80 -16.56
N LYS A 24 -10.49 11.22 -17.64
CA LYS A 24 -10.25 10.40 -18.84
C LYS A 24 -8.87 9.74 -18.86
N LEU A 25 -8.02 10.04 -17.89
CA LEU A 25 -6.67 9.53 -17.80
C LEU A 25 -6.60 8.31 -16.89
N SER A 26 -5.73 7.35 -17.24
CA SER A 26 -5.44 6.23 -16.34
C SER A 26 -4.65 6.71 -15.12
N TYR A 27 -4.59 5.90 -14.05
CA TYR A 27 -3.75 6.17 -12.89
C TYR A 27 -2.28 6.44 -13.29
N ARG A 28 -1.76 5.64 -14.24
CA ARG A 28 -0.40 5.78 -14.77
C ARG A 28 -0.21 7.13 -15.45
N ASP A 29 -1.16 7.54 -16.28
CA ASP A 29 -1.09 8.83 -16.99
C ASP A 29 -1.16 10.00 -16.00
N LEU A 30 -2.03 9.91 -15.00
CA LEU A 30 -2.13 10.91 -13.93
C LEU A 30 -0.80 11.05 -13.16
N CYS A 31 -0.11 9.94 -12.88
CA CYS A 31 1.21 9.97 -12.24
C CYS A 31 2.29 10.63 -13.11
N ASN A 32 2.16 10.61 -14.44
CA ASN A 32 3.08 11.33 -15.33
C ASN A 32 2.74 12.83 -15.38
N VAL A 33 1.43 13.15 -15.38
CA VAL A 33 0.93 14.52 -15.55
C VAL A 33 1.03 15.35 -14.27
N GLU A 34 1.04 14.74 -13.09
CA GLU A 34 1.22 15.48 -11.83
C GLU A 34 2.56 16.21 -11.72
N GLY A 35 3.58 15.80 -12.48
CA GLY A 35 4.89 16.44 -12.52
C GLY A 35 4.94 17.76 -13.30
N VAL A 36 3.86 18.11 -14.03
CA VAL A 36 3.84 19.28 -14.93
C VAL A 36 3.84 20.61 -14.16
N CYS A 37 2.95 20.75 -13.18
CA CYS A 37 2.91 21.94 -12.32
C CYS A 37 2.21 21.67 -11.00
N ARG A 38 2.48 22.51 -9.98
CA ARG A 38 1.91 22.37 -8.63
C ARG A 38 0.38 22.37 -8.60
N ARG A 39 -0.26 23.15 -9.48
CA ARG A 39 -1.74 23.20 -9.58
C ARG A 39 -2.29 21.83 -10.01
N TRP A 40 -1.71 21.23 -11.04
CA TRP A 40 -2.15 19.91 -11.53
C TRP A 40 -1.86 18.83 -10.51
N GLN A 41 -0.68 18.86 -9.88
CA GLN A 41 -0.34 17.97 -8.77
C GLN A 41 -1.41 18.01 -7.67
N ASN A 42 -1.81 19.20 -7.22
CA ASN A 42 -2.82 19.35 -6.16
C ASN A 42 -4.19 18.79 -6.57
N LEU A 43 -4.63 19.03 -7.81
CA LEU A 43 -5.90 18.51 -8.32
C LEU A 43 -5.87 16.98 -8.42
N ILE A 44 -4.78 16.41 -8.93
CA ILE A 44 -4.59 14.97 -9.08
C ILE A 44 -4.49 14.29 -7.72
N HIS A 45 -3.72 14.84 -6.77
CA HIS A 45 -3.68 14.34 -5.40
C HIS A 45 -5.05 14.40 -4.72
N GLY A 46 -5.81 15.48 -4.95
CA GLY A 46 -7.18 15.61 -4.46
C GLY A 46 -8.12 14.55 -5.06
N LYS A 47 -7.94 14.20 -6.34
CA LYS A 47 -8.64 13.10 -7.00
C LYS A 47 -8.27 11.76 -6.38
N PHE A 48 -6.98 11.43 -6.26
CA PHE A 48 -6.52 10.20 -5.62
C PHE A 48 -7.06 10.03 -4.20
N ARG A 49 -7.06 11.10 -3.40
CA ARG A 49 -7.61 11.05 -2.04
C ARG A 49 -9.09 10.66 -1.98
N ARG A 50 -9.88 11.00 -2.99
CA ARG A 50 -11.31 10.64 -3.05
C ARG A 50 -11.56 9.25 -3.62
N GLU A 51 -10.62 8.72 -4.39
CA GLU A 51 -10.82 7.51 -5.21
C GLU A 51 -9.96 6.32 -4.80
N VAL A 52 -9.01 6.52 -3.87
CA VAL A 52 -8.10 5.49 -3.40
C VAL A 52 -8.07 5.51 -1.88
N HIS A 53 -8.85 4.61 -1.28
CA HIS A 53 -8.85 4.34 0.16
C HIS A 53 -8.25 2.97 0.49
N GLU A 54 -8.08 2.11 -0.51
CA GLU A 54 -7.45 0.81 -0.37
C GLU A 54 -6.25 0.68 -1.30
N LEU A 55 -5.16 0.19 -0.76
CA LEU A 55 -3.95 -0.14 -1.51
C LEU A 55 -3.67 -1.63 -1.42
N VAL A 56 -3.46 -2.27 -2.57
CA VAL A 56 -3.00 -3.65 -2.67
C VAL A 56 -1.61 -3.64 -3.29
N VAL A 57 -0.61 -4.14 -2.57
CA VAL A 57 0.79 -4.25 -3.03
C VAL A 57 1.14 -5.72 -3.21
N GLU A 58 1.40 -6.11 -4.45
CA GLU A 58 1.79 -7.45 -4.85
C GLU A 58 3.22 -7.41 -5.39
N GLN A 59 4.15 -8.10 -4.72
CA GLN A 59 5.54 -8.19 -5.20
C GLN A 59 5.99 -9.59 -5.56
N MET A 60 5.40 -10.60 -4.91
CA MET A 60 5.72 -12.00 -5.14
C MET A 60 5.34 -12.44 -6.56
N GLY A 61 6.30 -12.94 -7.31
CA GLY A 61 6.10 -13.45 -8.68
C GLY A 61 5.95 -12.36 -9.76
N CYS A 62 5.95 -11.09 -9.39
CA CYS A 62 5.83 -9.97 -10.33
C CYS A 62 7.15 -9.75 -11.09
N LYS A 63 7.06 -9.73 -12.42
CA LYS A 63 8.21 -9.42 -13.31
C LYS A 63 8.17 -8.02 -13.92
N LYS A 64 7.02 -7.35 -13.81
CA LYS A 64 6.75 -6.06 -14.43
C LYS A 64 5.99 -5.17 -13.46
N LEU A 65 6.12 -3.86 -13.70
CA LEU A 65 5.33 -2.83 -13.03
C LEU A 65 3.96 -2.75 -13.67
N GLU A 66 2.93 -2.99 -12.87
CA GLU A 66 1.54 -2.88 -13.29
C GLU A 66 0.72 -2.16 -12.21
N THR A 67 -0.26 -1.40 -12.66
CA THR A 67 -1.18 -0.66 -11.78
C THR A 67 -2.59 -0.80 -12.30
N ALA A 68 -3.52 -1.18 -11.43
CA ALA A 68 -4.93 -1.25 -11.74
C ALA A 68 -5.72 -0.46 -10.70
N GLN A 69 -6.44 0.57 -11.13
CA GLN A 69 -7.33 1.33 -10.25
C GLN A 69 -8.77 0.89 -10.50
N ASN A 70 -9.45 0.48 -9.44
CA ASN A 70 -10.89 0.26 -9.44
C ASN A 70 -11.56 1.33 -8.59
N VAL A 71 -12.11 2.35 -9.27
CA VAL A 71 -12.74 3.50 -8.61
C VAL A 71 -13.97 3.11 -7.80
N ALA A 72 -14.75 2.11 -8.26
CA ALA A 72 -15.95 1.67 -7.56
C ALA A 72 -15.65 1.00 -6.21
N LEU A 73 -14.48 0.36 -6.10
CA LEU A 73 -13.98 -0.24 -4.85
C LEU A 73 -13.04 0.69 -4.07
N GLU A 74 -12.80 1.89 -4.59
CA GLU A 74 -11.80 2.84 -4.08
C GLU A 74 -10.42 2.18 -3.90
N ARG A 75 -10.07 1.25 -4.79
CA ARG A 75 -8.91 0.36 -4.68
C ARG A 75 -7.88 0.66 -5.75
N LEU A 76 -6.63 0.75 -5.33
CA LEU A 76 -5.47 0.75 -6.20
C LEU A 76 -4.66 -0.53 -5.96
N THR A 77 -4.56 -1.37 -6.98
CA THR A 77 -3.68 -2.55 -6.98
C THR A 77 -2.41 -2.23 -7.74
N ILE A 78 -1.29 -2.64 -7.16
CA ILE A 78 0.05 -2.40 -7.66
C ILE A 78 0.83 -3.69 -7.60
N SER A 79 1.31 -4.11 -8.76
CA SER A 79 2.11 -5.32 -8.92
C SER A 79 3.50 -4.89 -9.38
N CYS A 80 4.55 -5.24 -8.63
CA CYS A 80 5.91 -4.79 -8.93
C CYS A 80 7.00 -5.72 -8.40
N PRO A 81 8.14 -5.87 -9.10
CA PRO A 81 9.28 -6.60 -8.56
C PRO A 81 9.81 -6.02 -7.22
N PHE A 82 10.56 -6.82 -6.46
CA PHE A 82 11.11 -6.40 -5.15
C PHE A 82 12.10 -5.23 -5.21
N ASP A 83 12.80 -5.04 -6.33
CA ASP A 83 13.78 -3.98 -6.54
C ASP A 83 13.15 -2.64 -6.99
N SER A 84 11.82 -2.57 -7.09
CA SER A 84 11.08 -1.39 -7.57
C SER A 84 10.89 -0.29 -6.51
N GLN A 85 11.94 0.01 -5.74
CA GLN A 85 11.89 0.92 -4.59
C GLN A 85 11.50 2.35 -4.96
N ASP A 86 12.01 2.90 -6.08
CA ASP A 86 11.67 4.26 -6.51
C ASP A 86 10.18 4.41 -6.85
N PHE A 87 9.65 3.38 -7.51
CA PHE A 87 8.24 3.31 -7.87
C PHE A 87 7.35 3.23 -6.62
N LEU A 88 7.68 2.33 -5.68
CA LEU A 88 6.98 2.23 -4.40
C LEU A 88 7.09 3.51 -3.58
N SER A 89 8.25 4.17 -3.59
CA SER A 89 8.44 5.46 -2.92
C SER A 89 7.53 6.53 -3.49
N GLY A 90 7.41 6.61 -4.82
CA GLY A 90 6.49 7.54 -5.49
C GLY A 90 5.03 7.28 -5.13
N MET A 91 4.63 6.01 -5.16
CA MET A 91 3.30 5.59 -4.77
C MET A 91 2.99 5.95 -3.31
N MET A 92 3.89 5.60 -2.41
CA MET A 92 3.70 5.83 -0.98
C MET A 92 3.62 7.31 -0.67
N ARG A 93 4.47 8.16 -1.27
CA ARG A 93 4.38 9.63 -1.13
C ARG A 93 3.01 10.19 -1.52
N ARG A 94 2.31 9.55 -2.45
CA ARG A 94 0.95 9.93 -2.81
C ARG A 94 0.00 9.41 -1.74
N HIS A 95 -0.09 8.12 -1.52
CA HIS A 95 -1.28 7.55 -0.86
C HIS A 95 -1.19 7.36 0.65
N HIS A 96 0.02 7.21 1.21
CA HIS A 96 0.19 6.65 2.56
C HIS A 96 -0.57 7.37 3.68
N GLY A 97 -0.85 8.67 3.51
CA GLY A 97 -1.44 9.52 4.54
C GLY A 97 -2.96 9.43 4.70
N TRP A 98 -3.68 8.72 3.83
CA TRP A 98 -5.16 8.64 3.89
C TRP A 98 -5.75 7.26 3.56
N LEU A 99 -4.91 6.26 3.32
CA LEU A 99 -5.39 4.89 3.12
C LEU A 99 -6.13 4.42 4.37
N LYS A 100 -7.26 3.74 4.16
CA LYS A 100 -8.03 3.07 5.21
C LYS A 100 -7.71 1.58 5.26
N ARG A 101 -7.44 0.99 4.09
CA ARG A 101 -7.17 -0.44 3.93
C ARG A 101 -5.83 -0.66 3.22
N LEU A 102 -5.08 -1.65 3.68
CA LEU A 102 -3.83 -2.07 3.06
C LEU A 102 -3.83 -3.59 2.91
N THR A 103 -3.50 -4.09 1.72
CA THR A 103 -3.19 -5.49 1.46
C THR A 103 -1.76 -5.58 0.95
N CYS A 104 -0.92 -6.38 1.60
CA CYS A 104 0.48 -6.54 1.19
C CYS A 104 1.09 -7.82 1.73
N ASP A 105 2.29 -8.15 1.29
CA ASP A 105 3.12 -9.15 1.97
C ASP A 105 3.87 -8.54 3.17
N VAL A 106 4.37 -9.41 4.07
CA VAL A 106 5.17 -8.97 5.24
C VAL A 106 6.43 -8.24 4.82
N ARG A 107 7.01 -8.62 3.68
CA ARG A 107 8.27 -8.05 3.20
C ARG A 107 8.13 -6.60 2.79
N PHE A 108 7.02 -6.21 2.20
CA PHE A 108 6.70 -4.82 1.95
C PHE A 108 6.69 -4.00 3.24
N LEU A 109 6.06 -4.52 4.31
CA LEU A 109 6.04 -3.84 5.61
C LEU A 109 7.43 -3.76 6.25
N ALA A 110 8.20 -4.86 6.22
CA ALA A 110 9.54 -4.93 6.79
C ALA A 110 10.52 -3.97 6.09
N THR A 111 10.37 -3.80 4.78
CA THR A 111 11.28 -2.99 3.96
C THR A 111 10.79 -1.56 3.70
N ILE A 112 9.61 -1.18 4.21
CA ILE A 112 9.02 0.14 3.97
C ILE A 112 9.93 1.29 4.44
N GLY A 113 10.77 1.04 5.46
CA GLY A 113 11.75 2.00 5.97
C GLY A 113 12.84 2.37 4.95
N GLN A 114 13.04 1.55 3.92
CA GLN A 114 14.00 1.79 2.85
C GLN A 114 13.42 2.74 1.77
N LEU A 115 12.11 2.99 1.78
CA LEU A 115 11.47 3.86 0.79
C LEU A 115 11.79 5.33 1.06
N THR A 116 12.02 6.09 -0.02
CA THR A 116 12.28 7.53 0.05
C THR A 116 10.97 8.30 0.24
N LEU A 117 10.55 8.42 1.49
CA LEU A 117 9.39 9.20 1.91
C LEU A 117 9.83 10.49 2.60
N LYS A 118 9.24 11.63 2.20
CA LYS A 118 9.38 12.90 2.94
C LYS A 118 8.48 12.85 4.18
N LYS A 119 8.80 11.92 5.08
CA LYS A 119 8.10 11.66 6.34
C LYS A 119 8.91 12.30 7.48
N ASP A 120 8.20 12.92 8.42
CA ASP A 120 8.79 13.26 9.71
C ASP A 120 9.14 11.95 10.45
N ALA A 121 10.36 11.83 10.95
CA ALA A 121 10.86 10.62 11.62
C ALA A 121 9.92 10.10 12.71
N ARG A 122 9.15 10.99 13.35
CA ARG A 122 8.21 10.63 14.44
C ARG A 122 6.85 10.12 13.97
N LYS A 123 6.51 10.29 12.69
CA LYS A 123 5.18 9.91 12.17
C LYS A 123 5.13 8.44 11.79
N LYS A 124 4.02 7.77 12.11
CA LYS A 124 3.74 6.43 11.60
C LYS A 124 3.62 6.45 10.07
N PHE A 125 3.94 5.35 9.40
CA PHE A 125 3.78 5.24 7.94
C PHE A 125 2.31 5.33 7.53
N PHE A 126 1.44 4.67 8.30
CA PHE A 126 0.01 4.57 8.06
C PHE A 126 -0.77 5.08 9.27
N THR A 127 -1.20 6.33 9.22
CA THR A 127 -1.92 6.99 10.32
C THR A 127 -3.42 6.74 10.29
N THR A 128 -3.96 6.29 9.16
CA THR A 128 -5.40 6.14 8.92
C THR A 128 -5.82 4.73 8.53
N VAL A 129 -4.85 3.82 8.35
CA VAL A 129 -5.15 2.42 8.01
C VAL A 129 -5.67 1.74 9.27
N ASP A 130 -6.93 1.32 9.22
CA ASP A 130 -7.60 0.57 10.29
C ASP A 130 -7.73 -0.92 9.97
N THR A 131 -7.57 -1.30 8.71
CA THR A 131 -7.74 -2.66 8.22
C THR A 131 -6.53 -3.07 7.39
N LEU A 132 -5.86 -4.14 7.81
CA LEU A 132 -4.67 -4.68 7.16
C LEU A 132 -4.89 -6.14 6.77
N TRP A 133 -4.54 -6.48 5.54
CA TRP A 133 -4.49 -7.85 5.05
C TRP A 133 -3.06 -8.23 4.71
N ILE A 134 -2.53 -9.24 5.38
CA ILE A 134 -1.17 -9.72 5.17
C ILE A 134 -1.22 -11.03 4.42
N VAL A 135 -0.59 -11.09 3.25
CA VAL A 135 -0.39 -12.34 2.50
C VAL A 135 0.99 -12.89 2.85
N MET A 136 1.02 -14.08 3.48
CA MET A 136 2.23 -14.73 3.94
C MET A 136 2.44 -16.07 3.23
N LEU A 137 3.36 -16.07 2.26
CA LEU A 137 3.83 -17.27 1.57
C LEU A 137 5.03 -17.89 2.27
N THR A 138 5.99 -17.05 2.65
CA THR A 138 7.19 -17.43 3.42
C THR A 138 7.52 -16.31 4.41
N CYS A 139 8.07 -16.67 5.56
CA CYS A 139 8.55 -15.71 6.55
C CYS A 139 9.78 -16.29 7.26
N SER A 140 10.97 -15.90 6.81
CA SER A 140 12.23 -16.32 7.44
C SER A 140 12.46 -15.56 8.74
N ASP A 141 13.39 -16.04 9.57
CA ASP A 141 13.75 -15.39 10.83
C ASP A 141 14.34 -13.99 10.58
N GLU A 142 15.11 -13.81 9.49
CA GLU A 142 15.64 -12.50 9.10
C GLU A 142 14.51 -11.52 8.77
N LEU A 143 13.51 -11.98 8.00
CA LEU A 143 12.36 -11.14 7.65
C LEU A 143 11.54 -10.74 8.88
N LEU A 144 11.37 -11.67 9.82
CA LEU A 144 10.71 -11.40 11.09
C LEU A 144 11.48 -10.35 11.91
N GLN A 145 12.81 -10.43 11.95
CA GLN A 145 13.65 -9.44 12.64
C GLN A 145 13.56 -8.06 11.98
N GLU A 146 13.59 -7.99 10.64
CA GLU A 146 13.39 -6.74 9.91
C GLU A 146 12.02 -6.14 10.23
N PHE A 147 10.96 -6.94 10.18
CA PHE A 147 9.62 -6.50 10.56
C PHE A 147 9.56 -6.00 12.01
N ALA A 148 10.15 -6.73 12.96
CA ALA A 148 10.21 -6.37 14.37
C ALA A 148 11.08 -5.12 14.68
N SER A 149 11.85 -4.63 13.70
CA SER A 149 12.62 -3.39 13.85
C SER A 149 11.83 -2.14 13.43
N ILE A 150 10.74 -2.32 12.67
CA ILE A 150 9.97 -1.24 12.06
C ILE A 150 8.49 -1.23 12.48
N GLU A 151 8.00 -2.31 13.10
CA GLU A 151 6.60 -2.55 13.46
C GLU A 151 6.01 -1.39 14.28
N GLU A 152 6.79 -0.85 15.22
CA GLU A 152 6.38 0.30 16.01
C GLU A 152 6.05 1.51 15.12
N MET A 153 6.71 1.68 13.97
CA MET A 153 6.51 2.83 13.11
C MET A 153 5.41 2.65 12.06
N LEU A 154 4.80 1.47 11.95
CA LEU A 154 3.88 1.18 10.85
C LEU A 154 2.52 1.87 11.01
N PHE A 155 1.80 1.57 12.10
CA PHE A 155 0.39 1.94 12.26
C PHE A 155 0.14 2.80 13.50
N LEU A 156 -0.94 3.59 13.46
CA LEU A 156 -1.40 4.41 14.59
C LEU A 156 -2.61 3.81 15.32
N ASP A 157 -3.62 3.34 14.57
CA ASP A 157 -4.91 2.87 15.10
C ASP A 157 -5.41 1.66 14.28
N LEU A 158 -4.63 0.58 14.24
CA LEU A 158 -5.00 -0.62 13.48
C LEU A 158 -6.05 -1.43 14.26
N LYS A 159 -7.20 -1.71 13.65
CA LYS A 159 -8.36 -2.34 14.29
C LYS A 159 -8.60 -3.76 13.84
N HIS A 160 -8.31 -4.03 12.57
CA HIS A 160 -8.52 -5.34 11.95
C HIS A 160 -7.25 -5.78 11.24
N VAL A 161 -6.82 -7.01 11.51
CA VAL A 161 -5.82 -7.70 10.69
C VAL A 161 -6.39 -9.01 10.18
N THR A 162 -6.21 -9.29 8.91
CA THR A 162 -6.38 -10.64 8.34
C THR A 162 -5.01 -11.15 7.94
N LEU A 163 -4.63 -12.33 8.41
CA LEU A 163 -3.41 -13.00 7.97
C LEU A 163 -3.78 -14.21 7.12
N GLN A 164 -3.40 -14.15 5.84
CA GLN A 164 -3.53 -15.24 4.89
C GLN A 164 -2.22 -16.02 4.83
N ILE A 165 -2.22 -17.25 5.36
CA ILE A 165 -1.06 -18.12 5.46
C ILE A 165 -1.20 -19.22 4.43
N HIS A 166 -0.21 -19.34 3.54
CA HIS A 166 -0.06 -20.50 2.68
C HIS A 166 0.83 -21.53 3.39
N LEU A 167 0.32 -22.75 3.59
CA LEU A 167 0.96 -23.82 4.39
C LEU A 167 2.13 -24.50 3.66
N LEU A 168 3.11 -23.72 3.20
CA LEU A 168 4.36 -24.20 2.62
C LEU A 168 5.45 -24.20 3.71
N GLY A 169 5.56 -25.28 4.49
CA GLY A 169 6.68 -25.52 5.43
C GLY A 169 6.46 -25.02 6.87
N ASP A 170 7.50 -24.43 7.48
CA ASP A 170 7.57 -23.94 8.87
C ASP A 170 7.13 -22.47 9.13
N PRO A 171 6.41 -21.73 8.25
CA PRO A 171 6.14 -20.31 8.48
C PRO A 171 5.11 -20.06 9.58
N VAL A 172 4.46 -21.09 10.13
CA VAL A 172 3.41 -20.95 11.15
C VAL A 172 3.92 -20.28 12.43
N LYS A 173 5.15 -20.60 12.85
CA LYS A 173 5.76 -19.97 14.03
C LYS A 173 6.02 -18.48 13.80
N ASN A 174 6.58 -18.13 12.65
CA ASN A 174 6.89 -16.73 12.34
C ASN A 174 5.64 -15.92 12.02
N ALA A 175 4.62 -16.52 11.42
CA ALA A 175 3.28 -15.97 11.29
C ALA A 175 2.70 -15.58 12.66
N ALA A 176 2.77 -16.49 13.64
CA ALA A 176 2.32 -16.22 15.00
C ALA A 176 3.12 -15.07 15.65
N ASN A 177 4.43 -14.98 15.40
CA ASN A 177 5.26 -13.89 15.91
C ASN A 177 4.90 -12.52 15.28
N VAL A 178 4.62 -12.47 13.97
CA VAL A 178 4.14 -11.24 13.30
C VAL A 178 2.81 -10.78 13.91
N LEU A 179 1.86 -11.69 14.10
CA LEU A 179 0.57 -11.37 14.73
C LEU A 179 0.74 -10.89 16.17
N LYS A 180 1.63 -11.55 16.93
CA LYS A 180 1.92 -11.17 18.31
C LYS A 180 2.43 -9.73 18.36
N LEU A 181 3.41 -9.39 17.52
CA LEU A 181 3.95 -8.03 17.43
C LEU A 181 2.86 -7.00 17.10
N LEU A 182 1.99 -7.29 16.12
CA LEU A 182 0.89 -6.38 15.78
C LEU A 182 -0.11 -6.21 16.92
N ARG A 183 -0.48 -7.30 17.60
CA ARG A 183 -1.44 -7.28 18.72
C ARG A 183 -0.88 -6.57 19.94
N ASP A 184 0.38 -6.80 20.27
CA ASP A 184 1.04 -6.18 21.42
C ASP A 184 1.12 -4.64 21.24
N ARG A 185 1.12 -4.14 19.99
CA ARG A 185 1.07 -2.70 19.68
C ARG A 185 -0.33 -2.12 19.51
N ASN A 186 -1.33 -2.94 19.22
CA ASN A 186 -2.69 -2.49 18.95
C ASN A 186 -3.67 -3.23 19.88
N PRO A 187 -3.84 -2.76 21.13
CA PRO A 187 -4.82 -3.35 22.05
C PRO A 187 -6.22 -3.34 21.44
N GLY A 188 -6.91 -4.48 21.45
CA GLY A 188 -8.24 -4.63 20.82
C GLY A 188 -8.21 -4.98 19.33
N LEU A 189 -7.04 -5.27 18.76
CA LEU A 189 -6.93 -5.76 17.38
C LEU A 189 -7.76 -7.03 17.17
N THR A 190 -8.72 -6.96 16.24
CA THR A 190 -9.46 -8.12 15.76
C THR A 190 -8.63 -8.86 14.74
N VAL A 191 -8.50 -10.19 14.89
CA VAL A 191 -7.63 -11.01 14.04
C VAL A 191 -8.47 -12.01 13.25
N GLY A 192 -8.40 -11.93 11.93
CA GLY A 192 -8.84 -12.97 11.00
C GLY A 192 -7.65 -13.81 10.53
N LEU A 193 -7.87 -15.11 10.37
CA LEU A 193 -6.90 -16.03 9.81
C LEU A 193 -7.49 -16.77 8.62
N GLU A 194 -6.73 -16.80 7.52
CA GLU A 194 -7.06 -17.58 6.32
C GLU A 194 -5.96 -18.57 6.05
N LEU A 195 -6.27 -19.86 6.15
CA LEU A 195 -5.32 -20.93 5.94
C LEU A 195 -5.54 -21.57 4.57
N HIS A 196 -4.51 -21.50 3.73
CA HIS A 196 -4.50 -22.07 2.38
C HIS A 196 -3.57 -23.28 2.37
N ALA A 197 -4.15 -24.48 2.30
CA ALA A 197 -3.37 -25.71 2.11
C ALA A 197 -2.99 -25.89 0.63
N GLU A 198 -1.76 -26.35 0.38
CA GLU A 198 -1.12 -26.43 -0.94
C GLU A 198 -1.92 -27.23 -1.98
N THR A 199 -2.65 -28.25 -1.54
CA THR A 199 -3.46 -29.16 -2.39
C THR A 199 -4.97 -28.98 -2.24
N SER A 200 -5.38 -28.00 -1.43
CA SER A 200 -6.76 -27.85 -1.00
C SER A 200 -7.48 -26.77 -1.82
N LYS A 201 -8.62 -27.12 -2.42
CA LYS A 201 -9.59 -26.12 -2.92
C LYS A 201 -10.36 -25.42 -1.78
N HIS A 202 -10.07 -25.80 -0.53
CA HIS A 202 -10.74 -25.32 0.68
C HIS A 202 -9.89 -24.24 1.35
N VAL A 203 -10.47 -23.06 1.51
CA VAL A 203 -9.94 -21.95 2.34
C VAL A 203 -10.68 -22.01 3.67
N SER A 204 -9.95 -22.11 4.78
CA SER A 204 -10.53 -22.08 6.12
C SER A 204 -10.37 -20.69 6.72
N PHE A 205 -11.48 -20.04 7.04
CA PHE A 205 -11.52 -18.74 7.72
C PHE A 205 -11.72 -18.95 9.22
N ILE A 206 -10.84 -18.38 10.03
CA ILE A 206 -10.94 -18.42 11.50
C ILE A 206 -10.93 -16.97 11.98
N ASN A 207 -12.06 -16.49 12.49
CA ASN A 207 -12.12 -15.21 13.17
C ASN A 207 -11.77 -15.41 14.64
N LEU A 208 -10.59 -14.93 15.05
CA LEU A 208 -10.21 -14.86 16.45
C LEU A 208 -10.80 -13.57 17.03
N ILE A 209 -12.01 -13.68 17.54
CA ILE A 209 -12.64 -12.66 18.36
C ILE A 209 -12.23 -12.96 19.80
N ASN A 210 -11.43 -12.08 20.42
CA ASN A 210 -11.17 -12.19 21.86
C ASN A 210 -12.02 -11.17 22.62
N TYR A 211 -12.65 -11.68 23.67
CA TYR A 211 -13.30 -10.95 24.76
C TYR A 211 -12.27 -10.18 25.60
#